data_AF-A0A4Q2M1A4-F1
#
_entry.id   AF-A0A4Q2M1A4-F1
#
_cell.length_a   1.000
_cell.length_b   1.000
_cell.length_c   1.000
_cell.angle_alpha   90.00
_cell.angle_beta   90.00
_cell.angle_gamma   90.00
#
_symmetry.space_group_name_H-M   'P 1'
#
loop_
_entity.id
_entity.type
_entity.pdbx_description
1 polymer ?
#
loop_
_entity_poly.entity_id
_entity_poly.type
_entity_poly.pdbx_seq_one_letter_code
_entity_poly.pdbx_strand_id
1 'polypeptide(L)'
;MSAQPTPPARTFRTSPGSTVIGYSIFASRWLQAPLYLGLIIAQAIYVVVFMIELWHLMEEVFIQGHISEAEIMLAVLGLIDVVMIANLLIMVIIGGYETFVSRINVDGHPDQPEWLSHVNANVLKVKLAMAIIGISSIHLLKTFIEVGDIAGGRAGGEDTGENYTSERVFWQVVIHCVFILSALALALIDRMSYHRVSAHEVHDGVPVAYPASTSDTIAELEQKLAEARRSLETERR
;
A
#
# COMPACT_ATOMS: atom_id res chain seq x y z
N MET A 1 -19.12 -22.88 58.45
CA MET A 1 -18.74 -22.25 57.16
C MET A 1 -19.97 -21.55 56.61
N SER A 2 -20.00 -20.23 56.70
CA SER A 2 -21.12 -19.38 56.28
C SER A 2 -21.06 -19.15 54.76
N ALA A 3 -22.14 -19.46 54.05
CA ALA A 3 -22.26 -19.23 52.61
C ALA A 3 -22.30 -17.72 52.31
N GLN A 4 -21.48 -17.26 51.37
CA GLN A 4 -21.52 -15.88 50.88
C GLN A 4 -22.72 -15.67 49.93
N PRO A 5 -23.43 -14.54 50.02
CA PRO A 5 -24.53 -14.23 49.12
C PRO A 5 -24.01 -13.86 47.72
N THR A 6 -24.66 -14.41 46.69
CA THR A 6 -24.41 -14.10 45.28
C THR A 6 -24.74 -12.63 45.00
N PRO A 7 -23.86 -11.88 44.32
CA PRO A 7 -24.11 -10.48 43.99
C PRO A 7 -25.30 -10.35 43.00
N PRO A 8 -26.10 -9.27 43.10
CA PRO A 8 -27.26 -9.07 42.23
C PRO A 8 -26.83 -8.87 40.78
N ALA A 9 -27.59 -9.46 39.85
CA ALA A 9 -27.41 -9.31 38.42
C ALA A 9 -27.55 -7.84 38.00
N ARG A 10 -26.53 -7.26 37.37
CA ARG A 10 -26.59 -5.91 36.81
C ARG A 10 -27.58 -5.87 35.66
N THR A 11 -28.63 -5.06 35.78
CA THR A 11 -29.55 -4.74 34.69
C THR A 11 -29.02 -3.55 33.89
N PHE A 12 -28.59 -3.79 32.65
CA PHE A 12 -28.24 -2.71 31.72
C PHE A 12 -29.51 -1.96 31.28
N ARG A 13 -29.59 -0.65 31.57
CA ARG A 13 -30.64 0.23 31.03
C ARG A 13 -30.30 0.55 29.58
N THR A 14 -31.15 0.11 28.65
CA THR A 14 -31.12 0.53 27.25
C THR A 14 -31.67 1.96 27.14
N SER A 15 -30.85 2.89 26.63
CA SER A 15 -31.24 4.28 26.39
C SER A 15 -31.81 4.42 24.97
N PRO A 16 -32.85 5.22 24.71
CA PRO A 16 -33.41 5.41 23.36
C PRO A 16 -32.38 5.86 22.30
N GLY A 17 -31.29 6.52 22.72
CA GLY A 17 -30.20 6.91 21.83
C GLY A 17 -29.35 5.74 21.29
N SER A 18 -29.30 4.59 21.99
CA SER A 18 -28.53 3.43 21.52
C SER A 18 -29.16 2.76 20.29
N THR A 19 -30.48 2.92 20.10
CA THR A 19 -31.21 2.32 18.98
C THR A 19 -30.93 3.02 17.65
N VAL A 20 -30.79 4.36 17.66
CA VAL A 20 -30.45 5.15 16.47
C VAL A 20 -29.00 4.91 16.04
N ILE A 21 -28.09 4.80 17.01
CA ILE A 21 -26.69 4.45 16.77
C ILE A 21 -26.58 3.01 16.23
N GLY A 22 -27.37 2.06 16.76
CA GLY A 22 -27.43 0.70 16.23
C GLY A 22 -27.91 0.62 14.77
N TYR A 23 -28.97 1.36 14.43
CA TYR A 23 -29.53 1.35 13.06
C TYR A 23 -28.58 1.98 12.02
N SER A 24 -27.90 3.07 12.38
CA SER A 24 -26.91 3.72 11.51
C SER A 24 -25.69 2.83 11.25
N ILE A 25 -25.24 2.07 12.24
CA ILE A 25 -24.17 1.06 12.07
C ILE A 25 -24.61 -0.05 11.10
N PHE A 26 -25.84 -0.58 11.23
CA PHE A 26 -26.36 -1.59 10.31
C PHE A 26 -26.55 -1.07 8.87
N ALA A 27 -27.06 0.16 8.71
CA ALA A 27 -27.27 0.77 7.39
C ALA A 27 -25.94 1.03 6.64
N SER A 28 -24.86 1.36 7.36
CA SER A 28 -23.53 1.57 6.75
C SER A 28 -22.99 0.34 6.02
N ARG A 29 -23.34 -0.89 6.48
CA ARG A 29 -22.91 -2.15 5.84
C ARG A 29 -23.61 -2.38 4.50
N TRP A 30 -24.89 -2.04 4.42
CA TRP A 30 -25.66 -2.15 3.18
C TRP A 30 -25.18 -1.18 2.11
N LEU A 31 -24.65 -0.01 2.50
CA LEU A 31 -24.05 0.94 1.57
C LEU A 31 -22.68 0.45 1.04
N GLN A 32 -21.94 -0.32 1.82
CA GLN A 32 -20.62 -0.83 1.45
C GLN A 32 -20.67 -2.00 0.46
N ALA A 33 -21.68 -2.87 0.56
CA ALA A 33 -21.85 -4.00 -0.36
C ALA A 33 -21.89 -3.61 -1.86
N PRO A 34 -22.71 -2.63 -2.31
CA PRO A 34 -22.71 -2.21 -3.71
C PRO A 34 -21.43 -1.48 -4.12
N LEU A 35 -20.75 -0.79 -3.20
CA LEU A 35 -19.47 -0.15 -3.49
C LEU A 35 -18.38 -1.17 -3.80
N TYR A 36 -18.24 -2.24 -3.01
CA TYR A 36 -17.28 -3.31 -3.31
C TYR A 36 -17.63 -4.07 -4.58
N LEU A 37 -18.91 -4.30 -4.84
CA LEU A 37 -19.35 -4.88 -6.11
C LEU A 37 -18.96 -3.99 -7.30
N GLY A 38 -19.16 -2.68 -7.18
CA GLY A 38 -18.72 -1.70 -8.17
C GLY A 38 -17.21 -1.73 -8.40
N LEU A 39 -16.40 -1.83 -7.33
CA LEU A 39 -14.94 -1.94 -7.43
C LEU A 39 -14.49 -3.25 -8.13
N ILE A 40 -15.17 -4.37 -7.87
CA ILE A 40 -14.89 -5.65 -8.55
C ILE A 40 -15.21 -5.55 -10.05
N ILE A 41 -16.34 -4.93 -10.40
CA ILE A 41 -16.71 -4.70 -11.80
C ILE A 41 -15.69 -3.77 -12.47
N ALA A 42 -15.29 -2.68 -11.80
CA ALA A 42 -14.25 -1.78 -12.30
C ALA A 42 -12.93 -2.53 -12.54
N GLN A 43 -12.53 -3.41 -11.62
CA GLN A 43 -11.35 -4.27 -11.79
C GLN A 43 -11.47 -5.17 -13.03
N ALA A 44 -12.63 -5.77 -13.27
CA ALA A 44 -12.86 -6.59 -14.46
C ALA A 44 -12.78 -5.78 -15.75
N ILE A 45 -13.32 -4.55 -15.75
CA ILE A 45 -13.20 -3.62 -16.88
C ILE A 45 -11.72 -3.28 -17.15
N TYR A 46 -10.93 -2.99 -16.12
CA TYR A 46 -9.50 -2.72 -16.28
C TYR A 46 -8.75 -3.91 -16.88
N VAL A 47 -9.10 -5.14 -16.53
CA VAL A 47 -8.51 -6.33 -17.16
C VAL A 47 -8.84 -6.37 -18.64
N VAL A 48 -10.07 -6.05 -19.04
CA VAL A 48 -10.46 -5.98 -20.46
C VAL A 48 -9.70 -4.87 -21.18
N VAL A 49 -9.59 -3.67 -20.61
CA VAL A 49 -8.81 -2.56 -21.18
C VAL A 49 -7.35 -2.96 -21.37
N PHE A 50 -6.74 -3.59 -20.37
CA PHE A 50 -5.37 -4.09 -20.47
C PHE A 50 -5.19 -5.09 -21.63
N MET A 51 -6.14 -6.03 -21.78
CA MET A 51 -6.10 -6.99 -22.90
C MET A 51 -6.22 -6.31 -24.26
N ILE A 52 -7.03 -5.25 -24.36
CA ILE A 52 -7.19 -4.46 -25.60
C ILE A 52 -5.92 -3.67 -25.91
N GLU A 53 -5.35 -2.96 -24.94
CA GLU A 53 -4.10 -2.20 -25.13
C GLU A 53 -2.93 -3.11 -25.49
N LEU A 54 -2.82 -4.26 -24.83
CA LEU A 54 -1.82 -5.27 -25.16
C LEU A 54 -2.02 -5.82 -26.58
N TRP A 55 -3.26 -6.05 -26.99
CA TRP A 55 -3.56 -6.49 -28.35
C TRP A 55 -3.19 -5.43 -29.38
N HIS A 56 -3.52 -4.16 -29.14
CA HIS A 56 -3.12 -3.05 -30.01
C HIS A 56 -1.60 -2.98 -30.16
N LEU A 57 -0.86 -3.02 -29.05
CA LEU A 57 0.61 -3.03 -29.08
C LEU A 57 1.17 -4.19 -29.90
N MET A 58 0.59 -5.39 -29.76
CA MET A 58 0.98 -6.55 -30.55
C MET A 58 0.67 -6.34 -32.04
N GLU A 59 -0.52 -5.86 -32.38
CA GLU A 59 -0.93 -5.62 -33.77
C GLU A 59 -0.02 -4.58 -34.45
N GLU A 60 0.23 -3.49 -33.75
CA GLU A 60 1.15 -2.43 -34.12
C GLU A 60 2.56 -2.98 -34.43
N VAL A 61 3.16 -3.73 -33.49
CA VAL A 61 4.54 -4.24 -33.64
C VAL A 61 4.65 -5.33 -34.72
N PHE A 62 3.70 -6.27 -34.78
CA PHE A 62 3.81 -7.46 -35.62
C PHE A 62 3.17 -7.32 -37.00
N ILE A 63 2.15 -6.47 -37.16
CA ILE A 63 1.43 -6.31 -38.44
C ILE A 63 1.91 -5.09 -39.21
N GLN A 64 2.08 -3.94 -38.55
CA GLN A 64 2.41 -2.68 -39.25
C GLN A 64 3.90 -2.51 -39.54
N GLY A 65 4.79 -3.08 -38.69
CA GLY A 65 6.23 -3.20 -38.96
C GLY A 65 7.03 -1.89 -39.02
N HIS A 66 6.40 -0.74 -38.84
CA HIS A 66 7.00 0.60 -38.94
C HIS A 66 6.67 1.45 -37.71
N ILE A 67 7.13 1.03 -36.54
CA ILE A 67 6.90 1.75 -35.29
C ILE A 67 8.20 2.31 -34.76
N SER A 68 8.15 3.56 -34.30
CA SER A 68 9.30 4.19 -33.67
C SER A 68 9.58 3.55 -32.30
N GLU A 69 10.85 3.44 -31.90
CA GLU A 69 11.21 2.92 -30.57
C GLU A 69 10.52 3.72 -29.44
N ALA A 70 10.27 5.01 -29.68
CA ALA A 70 9.55 5.89 -28.76
C ALA A 70 8.07 5.51 -28.60
N GLU A 71 7.37 5.15 -29.67
CA GLU A 71 5.97 4.68 -29.61
C GLU A 71 5.84 3.38 -28.82
N ILE A 72 6.73 2.40 -29.07
CA ILE A 72 6.74 1.13 -28.31
C ILE A 72 6.97 1.42 -26.82
N MET A 73 7.93 2.28 -26.50
CA MET A 73 8.20 2.69 -25.12
C MET A 73 6.98 3.35 -24.47
N LEU A 74 6.29 4.26 -25.18
CA LEU A 74 5.09 4.94 -24.68
C LEU A 74 3.93 3.98 -24.45
N ALA A 75 3.71 3.04 -25.37
CA ALA A 75 2.68 2.02 -25.22
C ALA A 75 2.95 1.13 -23.99
N VAL A 76 4.19 0.65 -23.83
CA VAL A 76 4.58 -0.15 -22.66
C VAL A 76 4.43 0.63 -21.35
N LEU A 77 4.79 1.92 -21.34
CA LEU A 77 4.59 2.80 -20.19
C LEU A 77 3.10 2.93 -19.82
N GLY A 78 2.21 3.05 -20.81
CA GLY A 78 0.76 3.04 -20.60
C GLY A 78 0.26 1.73 -19.95
N LEU A 79 0.70 0.58 -20.48
CA LEU A 79 0.36 -0.72 -19.92
C LEU A 79 0.81 -0.87 -18.44
N ILE A 80 1.99 -0.35 -18.10
CA ILE A 80 2.50 -0.36 -16.71
C ILE A 80 1.57 0.44 -15.78
N ASP A 81 1.04 1.56 -16.25
CA ASP A 81 0.15 2.43 -15.47
C ASP A 81 -1.17 1.73 -15.12
N VAL A 82 -1.78 1.08 -16.11
CA VAL A 82 -3.01 0.31 -15.94
C VAL A 82 -2.83 -0.80 -14.90
N VAL A 83 -1.72 -1.54 -14.97
CA VAL A 83 -1.38 -2.60 -14.00
C VAL A 83 -1.19 -2.02 -12.60
N MET A 84 -0.53 -0.88 -12.50
CA MET A 84 -0.27 -0.22 -11.23
C MET A 84 -1.58 0.22 -10.55
N ILE A 85 -2.53 0.82 -11.29
CA ILE A 85 -3.86 1.17 -10.79
C ILE A 85 -4.63 -0.09 -10.35
N ALA A 86 -4.60 -1.15 -11.16
CA ALA A 86 -5.28 -2.41 -10.85
C ALA A 86 -4.76 -3.07 -9.55
N ASN A 87 -3.45 -2.99 -9.30
CA ASN A 87 -2.83 -3.52 -8.08
C ASN A 87 -3.22 -2.70 -6.83
N LEU A 88 -3.36 -1.37 -6.96
CA LEU A 88 -3.89 -0.56 -5.88
C LEU A 88 -5.35 -0.87 -5.58
N LEU A 89 -6.15 -1.03 -6.61
CA LEU A 89 -7.59 -1.25 -6.49
C LEU A 89 -7.86 -2.55 -5.70
N ILE A 90 -7.09 -3.61 -5.97
CA ILE A 90 -7.11 -4.85 -5.16
C ILE A 90 -6.77 -4.58 -3.69
N MET A 91 -5.71 -3.81 -3.41
CA MET A 91 -5.34 -3.45 -2.04
C MET A 91 -6.46 -2.66 -1.34
N VAL A 92 -7.15 -1.77 -2.04
CA VAL A 92 -8.30 -0.99 -1.52
C VAL A 92 -9.52 -1.88 -1.26
N ILE A 93 -9.83 -2.81 -2.17
CA ILE A 93 -10.92 -3.78 -1.98
C ILE A 93 -10.66 -4.62 -0.73
N ILE A 94 -9.46 -5.20 -0.60
CA ILE A 94 -9.12 -6.07 0.53
C ILE A 94 -9.10 -5.29 1.83
N GLY A 95 -8.44 -4.12 1.86
CA GLY A 95 -8.39 -3.27 3.06
C GLY A 95 -9.77 -2.77 3.49
N GLY A 96 -10.61 -2.36 2.53
CA GLY A 96 -11.97 -1.95 2.83
C GLY A 96 -12.84 -3.10 3.36
N TYR A 97 -12.74 -4.28 2.73
CA TYR A 97 -13.45 -5.48 3.18
C TYR A 97 -13.05 -5.90 4.60
N GLU A 98 -11.74 -5.91 4.89
CA GLU A 98 -11.19 -6.20 6.21
C GLU A 98 -11.68 -5.20 7.26
N THR A 99 -11.58 -3.90 6.97
CA THR A 99 -11.91 -2.84 7.93
C THR A 99 -13.40 -2.74 8.23
N PHE A 100 -14.28 -2.91 7.22
CA PHE A 100 -15.70 -2.60 7.38
C PHE A 100 -16.65 -3.79 7.30
N VAL A 101 -16.28 -4.87 6.62
CA VAL A 101 -17.14 -6.05 6.45
C VAL A 101 -16.75 -7.18 7.40
N SER A 102 -15.44 -7.39 7.63
CA SER A 102 -14.90 -8.52 8.40
C SER A 102 -14.96 -8.33 9.93
N ARG A 103 -14.70 -7.13 10.48
CA ARG A 103 -14.55 -6.94 11.95
C ARG A 103 -15.83 -6.73 12.77
N ILE A 104 -17.02 -6.67 12.17
CA ILE A 104 -18.28 -6.44 12.91
C ILE A 104 -18.99 -7.78 13.21
N ASN A 105 -18.25 -8.79 13.68
CA ASN A 105 -18.85 -9.98 14.29
C ASN A 105 -18.73 -9.87 15.80
N VAL A 106 -19.85 -9.54 16.42
CA VAL A 106 -20.05 -9.42 17.87
C VAL A 106 -20.06 -10.82 18.49
N ASP A 107 -19.23 -10.97 19.52
CA ASP A 107 -19.20 -12.01 20.57
C ASP A 107 -18.79 -13.46 20.24
N GLY A 108 -17.60 -13.83 20.73
CA GLY A 108 -17.47 -15.04 21.56
C GLY A 108 -16.77 -16.28 21.01
N HIS A 109 -15.71 -16.19 20.17
CA HIS A 109 -14.84 -17.35 19.87
C HIS A 109 -13.34 -17.06 20.09
N PRO A 110 -12.61 -17.91 20.86
CA PRO A 110 -11.24 -17.68 21.31
C PRO A 110 -10.13 -18.05 20.31
N ASP A 111 -10.39 -18.04 19.00
CA ASP A 111 -9.34 -18.26 18.00
C ASP A 111 -9.52 -17.27 16.84
N GLN A 112 -8.83 -16.14 16.93
CA GLN A 112 -8.68 -15.17 15.85
C GLN A 112 -7.37 -15.51 15.10
N PRO A 113 -7.42 -15.84 13.80
CA PRO A 113 -6.22 -16.19 13.06
C PRO A 113 -5.38 -14.94 12.70
N GLU A 114 -4.05 -15.08 12.80
CA GLU A 114 -2.98 -14.05 12.82
C GLU A 114 -2.84 -13.11 11.60
N TRP A 115 -3.65 -13.28 10.54
CA TRP A 115 -3.50 -12.58 9.26
C TRP A 115 -4.20 -11.21 9.18
N LEU A 116 -4.82 -10.74 10.27
CA LEU A 116 -5.57 -9.49 10.37
C LEU A 116 -4.80 -8.36 11.11
N SER A 117 -3.53 -8.62 11.48
CA SER A 117 -2.62 -7.66 12.12
C SER A 117 -1.57 -7.09 11.16
N HIS A 118 -1.41 -7.67 9.96
CA HIS A 118 -0.42 -7.21 8.96
C HIS A 118 -1.08 -6.80 7.63
N VAL A 119 -2.13 -5.96 7.68
CA VAL A 119 -2.40 -5.06 6.55
C VAL A 119 -2.04 -3.67 7.03
N ASN A 120 -0.74 -3.39 7.00
CA ASN A 120 -0.16 -2.17 7.54
C ASN A 120 -0.69 -0.96 6.75
N ALA A 121 -1.49 -0.11 7.40
CA ALA A 121 -2.09 1.07 6.79
C ALA A 121 -1.04 2.02 6.18
N ASN A 122 0.21 2.00 6.67
CA ASN A 122 1.31 2.72 6.01
C ASN A 122 1.64 2.16 4.64
N VAL A 123 1.69 0.83 4.49
CA VAL A 123 1.96 0.18 3.21
C VAL A 123 0.87 0.51 2.18
N LEU A 124 -0.39 0.64 2.63
CA LEU A 124 -1.50 1.07 1.76
C LEU A 124 -1.33 2.55 1.32
N LYS A 125 -0.96 3.44 2.24
CA LYS A 125 -0.76 4.88 1.93
C LYS A 125 0.43 5.12 1.00
N VAL A 126 1.55 4.42 1.23
CA VAL A 126 2.75 4.52 0.41
C VAL A 126 2.50 4.00 -1.01
N LYS A 127 1.80 2.87 -1.17
CA LYS A 127 1.42 2.34 -2.48
C LYS A 127 0.55 3.33 -3.27
N LEU A 128 -0.44 3.94 -2.60
CA LEU A 128 -1.30 4.95 -3.22
C LEU A 128 -0.51 6.18 -3.70
N ALA A 129 0.40 6.71 -2.87
CA ALA A 129 1.23 7.85 -3.25
C ALA A 129 2.17 7.54 -4.41
N MET A 130 2.83 6.37 -4.38
CA MET A 130 3.71 5.93 -5.46
C MET A 130 2.97 5.82 -6.79
N ALA A 131 1.72 5.38 -6.75
CA ALA A 131 0.92 5.25 -7.96
C ALA A 131 0.52 6.60 -8.56
N ILE A 132 0.08 7.54 -7.73
CA ILE A 132 -0.28 8.88 -8.19
C ILE A 132 0.93 9.59 -8.83
N ILE A 133 2.13 9.41 -8.25
CA ILE A 133 3.37 9.90 -8.86
C ILE A 133 3.64 9.19 -10.19
N GLY A 134 3.51 7.86 -10.24
CA GLY A 134 3.73 7.04 -11.44
C GLY A 134 2.86 7.49 -12.61
N ILE A 135 1.55 7.62 -12.40
CA ILE A 135 0.59 8.12 -13.40
C ILE A 135 1.04 9.49 -13.91
N SER A 136 1.34 10.41 -12.98
CA SER A 136 1.74 11.78 -13.31
C SER A 136 3.06 11.83 -14.09
N SER A 137 4.04 10.97 -13.78
CA SER A 137 5.31 10.86 -14.50
C SER A 137 5.12 10.43 -15.95
N ILE A 138 4.25 9.45 -16.21
CA ILE A 138 4.02 8.89 -17.55
C ILE A 138 3.40 9.96 -18.45
N HIS A 139 2.44 10.73 -17.93
CA HIS A 139 1.86 11.84 -18.67
C HIS A 139 2.92 12.87 -19.06
N LEU A 140 3.84 13.22 -18.15
CA LEU A 140 4.93 14.17 -18.40
C LEU A 140 5.90 13.63 -19.45
N LEU A 141 6.24 12.35 -19.39
CA LEU A 141 7.12 11.70 -20.36
C LEU A 141 6.50 11.66 -21.76
N LYS A 142 5.20 11.36 -21.87
CA LYS A 142 4.45 11.44 -23.14
C LYS A 142 4.52 12.84 -23.72
N THR A 143 4.18 13.85 -22.92
CA THR A 143 4.24 15.26 -23.34
C THR A 143 5.65 15.70 -23.76
N PHE A 144 6.69 15.22 -23.09
CA PHE A 144 8.08 15.55 -23.43
C PHE A 144 8.51 14.97 -24.78
N ILE A 145 8.17 13.70 -25.04
CA ILE A 145 8.50 13.04 -26.32
C ILE A 145 7.75 13.70 -27.48
N GLU A 146 6.47 14.00 -27.27
CA GLU A 146 5.61 14.61 -28.29
C GLU A 146 6.05 16.04 -28.65
N VAL A 147 6.44 16.85 -27.65
CA VAL A 147 7.02 18.19 -27.88
C VAL A 147 8.42 18.10 -28.54
N GLY A 148 9.22 17.10 -28.17
CA GLY A 148 10.56 16.88 -28.72
C GLY A 148 10.52 16.48 -30.21
N ASP A 149 9.55 15.68 -30.61
CA ASP A 149 9.38 15.25 -32.00
C ASP A 149 8.94 16.41 -32.93
N ILE A 150 8.08 17.30 -32.43
CA ILE A 150 7.70 18.56 -33.12
C ILE A 150 8.93 19.47 -33.34
N ALA A 151 9.83 19.56 -32.35
CA ALA A 151 11.06 20.36 -32.46
C ALA A 151 12.11 19.74 -33.40
N GLY A 152 12.05 18.42 -33.63
CA GLY A 152 12.99 17.66 -34.48
C GLY A 152 12.64 17.64 -35.98
N GLY A 153 11.53 18.25 -36.40
CA GLY A 153 11.16 18.41 -37.81
C GLY A 153 10.58 17.16 -38.50
N ARG A 154 10.15 16.15 -37.75
CA ARG A 154 9.51 14.92 -38.27
C ARG A 154 8.00 14.90 -38.00
N ALA A 155 7.26 15.94 -38.41
CA ALA A 155 5.80 15.92 -38.28
C ALA A 155 5.18 15.01 -39.37
N GLY A 156 5.00 13.74 -39.03
CA GLY A 156 4.20 12.75 -39.76
C GLY A 156 3.29 12.02 -38.79
N GLY A 157 2.48 12.76 -38.04
CA GLY A 157 1.47 12.22 -37.12
C GLY A 157 0.18 13.03 -37.28
N GLU A 158 -0.82 12.37 -37.82
CA GLU A 158 -2.15 12.86 -38.16
C GLU A 158 -2.95 13.20 -36.88
N ASP A 159 -3.70 14.30 -36.93
CA ASP A 159 -4.80 14.66 -36.03
C ASP A 159 -4.54 14.68 -34.50
N THR A 160 -3.98 15.79 -34.00
CA THR A 160 -4.54 16.45 -32.80
C THR A 160 -4.07 17.90 -32.75
N GLY A 161 -4.93 18.82 -33.19
CA GLY A 161 -4.72 20.28 -33.13
C GLY A 161 -4.72 20.88 -31.72
N GLU A 162 -4.25 20.16 -30.71
CA GLU A 162 -3.96 20.76 -29.41
C GLU A 162 -2.52 21.27 -29.42
N ASN A 163 -2.35 22.58 -29.56
CA ASN A 163 -1.07 23.23 -29.29
C ASN A 163 -0.65 22.84 -27.86
N TYR A 164 0.36 21.97 -27.71
CA TYR A 164 1.06 21.77 -26.44
C TYR A 164 1.69 23.10 -26.06
N THR A 165 0.91 23.91 -25.35
CA THR A 165 1.30 25.26 -24.96
C THR A 165 2.38 25.10 -23.90
N SER A 166 3.46 25.89 -23.98
CA SER A 166 4.52 25.93 -22.97
C SER A 166 3.95 26.05 -21.55
N GLU A 167 2.84 26.76 -21.41
CA GLU A 167 2.04 26.89 -20.18
C GLU A 167 1.46 25.56 -19.68
N ARG A 168 0.91 24.70 -20.55
CA ARG A 168 0.36 23.39 -20.16
C ARG A 168 1.48 22.48 -19.65
N VAL A 169 2.60 22.41 -20.37
CA VAL A 169 3.77 21.61 -19.97
C VAL A 169 4.35 22.13 -18.66
N PHE A 170 4.43 23.46 -18.49
CA PHE A 170 4.90 24.08 -17.26
C PHE A 170 4.03 23.70 -16.05
N TRP A 171 2.70 23.84 -16.16
CA TRP A 171 1.79 23.44 -15.09
C TRP A 171 1.85 21.95 -14.77
N GLN A 172 2.03 21.10 -15.78
CA GLN A 172 2.19 19.66 -15.61
C GLN A 172 3.47 19.32 -14.82
N VAL A 173 4.60 19.96 -15.12
CA VAL A 173 5.84 19.84 -14.34
C VAL A 173 5.63 20.32 -12.90
N VAL A 174 4.98 21.48 -12.72
CA VAL A 174 4.70 22.04 -11.39
C VAL A 174 3.85 21.09 -10.54
N ILE A 175 2.77 20.55 -11.10
CA ILE A 175 1.91 19.58 -10.41
C ILE A 175 2.68 18.31 -10.06
N HIS A 176 3.51 17.81 -10.98
CA HIS A 176 4.32 16.63 -10.74
C HIS A 176 5.32 16.84 -9.59
N CYS A 177 5.98 18.00 -9.52
CA CYS A 177 6.83 18.37 -8.39
C CYS A 177 6.04 18.40 -7.07
N VAL A 178 4.80 18.92 -7.07
CA VAL A 178 3.93 18.91 -5.89
C VAL A 178 3.61 17.48 -5.44
N PHE A 179 3.35 16.55 -6.35
CA PHE A 179 3.13 15.14 -6.00
C PHE A 179 4.37 14.47 -5.42
N ILE A 180 5.56 14.71 -5.98
CA ILE A 180 6.82 14.20 -5.43
C ILE A 180 7.04 14.73 -4.02
N LEU A 181 6.87 16.04 -3.81
CA LEU A 181 7.02 16.65 -2.49
C LEU A 181 6.01 16.09 -1.49
N SER A 182 4.76 15.88 -1.92
CA SER A 182 3.71 15.29 -1.07
C SER A 182 4.02 13.86 -0.66
N ALA A 183 4.54 13.05 -1.58
CA ALA A 183 4.96 11.68 -1.29
C ALA A 183 6.20 11.62 -0.40
N LEU A 184 7.15 12.54 -0.58
CA LEU A 184 8.31 12.67 0.31
C LEU A 184 7.86 13.05 1.73
N ALA A 185 6.94 14.01 1.86
CA ALA A 185 6.34 14.37 3.14
C ALA A 185 5.65 13.15 3.79
N LEU A 186 4.89 12.38 3.01
CA LEU A 186 4.25 11.16 3.48
C LEU A 186 5.28 10.11 3.95
N ALA A 187 6.34 9.87 3.17
CA ALA A 187 7.42 8.95 3.52
C ALA A 187 8.20 9.40 4.77
N LEU A 188 8.37 10.71 4.97
CA LEU A 188 8.98 11.27 6.19
C LEU A 188 8.09 11.03 7.42
N ILE A 189 6.78 11.26 7.29
CA ILE A 189 5.80 10.95 8.34
C ILE A 189 5.81 9.45 8.66
N ASP A 190 5.81 8.61 7.63
CA ASP A 190 5.90 7.16 7.72
C ASP A 190 7.12 6.73 8.54
N ARG A 191 8.30 7.24 8.17
CA ARG A 191 9.59 6.97 8.82
C ARG A 191 9.60 7.40 10.29
N MET A 192 9.03 8.55 10.60
CA MET A 192 8.90 9.03 11.99
C MET A 192 7.96 8.15 12.81
N SER A 193 6.91 7.59 12.18
CA SER A 193 5.94 6.72 12.83
C SER A 193 6.51 5.34 13.21
N TYR A 194 7.50 4.83 12.45
CA TYR A 194 8.19 3.58 12.79
C TYR A 194 9.24 3.69 13.91
N HIS A 195 9.59 4.92 14.35
CA HIS A 195 10.59 5.15 15.40
C HIS A 195 10.01 5.34 16.81
N ARG A 196 8.80 4.84 17.08
CA ARG A 196 8.22 4.82 18.43
C ARG A 196 7.88 3.40 18.88
N VAL A 197 8.87 2.52 18.93
CA VAL A 197 8.87 1.52 20.01
C VAL A 197 9.51 2.24 21.19
N SER A 198 8.67 2.78 22.06
CA SER A 198 9.13 3.36 23.32
C SER A 198 9.86 2.26 24.08
N ALA A 199 11.16 2.44 24.32
CA ALA A 199 11.86 1.61 25.30
C ALA A 199 11.08 1.73 26.61
N HIS A 200 10.71 0.58 27.21
CA HIS A 200 10.02 0.46 28.50
C HIS A 200 8.48 0.36 28.50
N GLU A 201 7.84 -0.24 27.50
CA GLU A 201 6.41 -0.60 27.62
C GLU A 201 6.25 -1.93 28.38
N VAL A 202 5.66 -1.86 29.57
CA VAL A 202 5.38 -3.01 30.43
C VAL A 202 4.01 -3.58 30.06
N HIS A 203 3.96 -4.75 29.44
CA HIS A 203 2.70 -5.47 29.25
C HIS A 203 2.47 -6.38 30.46
N ASP A 204 1.41 -6.12 31.23
CA ASP A 204 0.96 -6.94 32.36
C ASP A 204 2.01 -7.25 33.44
N GLY A 205 2.90 -6.29 33.72
CA GLY A 205 3.91 -6.41 34.79
C GLY A 205 5.06 -7.37 34.46
N VAL A 206 5.11 -7.94 33.25
CA VAL A 206 6.18 -8.85 32.81
C VAL A 206 7.08 -8.11 31.81
N PRO A 207 8.35 -7.86 32.13
CA PRO A 207 9.28 -7.31 31.16
C PRO A 207 9.50 -8.34 30.04
N VAL A 208 9.14 -7.97 28.81
CA VAL A 208 9.43 -8.78 27.63
C VAL A 208 10.94 -8.71 27.38
N ALA A 209 11.63 -9.84 27.58
CA ALA A 209 13.06 -9.93 27.32
C ALA A 209 13.33 -9.82 25.82
N TYR A 210 14.23 -8.92 25.42
CA TYR A 210 14.67 -8.83 24.03
C TYR A 210 15.46 -10.09 23.63
N PRO A 211 15.41 -10.51 22.35
CA PRO A 211 16.44 -11.37 21.80
C PRO A 211 17.79 -10.65 21.95
N ALA A 212 18.80 -11.36 22.50
CA ALA A 212 20.10 -10.80 22.84
C ALA A 212 20.66 -9.96 21.68
N SER A 213 21.12 -8.74 22.00
CA SER A 213 21.67 -7.85 20.98
C SER A 213 22.93 -8.47 20.37
N THR A 214 23.24 -8.18 19.11
CA THR A 214 24.41 -8.73 18.43
C THR A 214 25.72 -8.48 19.20
N SER A 215 25.80 -7.39 19.99
CA SER A 215 26.91 -7.14 20.91
C SER A 215 27.02 -8.15 22.04
N ASP A 216 25.89 -8.60 22.61
CA ASP A 216 25.88 -9.60 23.67
C ASP A 216 26.31 -10.97 23.14
N THR A 217 25.87 -11.32 21.92
CA THR A 217 26.27 -12.56 21.26
C THR A 217 27.76 -12.57 20.93
N ILE A 218 28.31 -11.44 20.49
CA ILE A 218 29.75 -11.30 20.19
C ILE A 218 30.57 -11.41 21.48
N ALA A 219 30.14 -10.76 22.57
CA ALA A 219 30.81 -10.88 23.86
C ALA A 219 30.80 -12.32 24.39
N GLU A 220 29.69 -13.03 24.24
CA GLU A 220 29.58 -14.44 24.64
C GLU A 220 30.48 -15.35 23.79
N LEU A 221 30.60 -15.08 22.49
CA LEU A 221 31.50 -15.80 21.59
C LEU A 221 32.97 -15.52 21.89
N GLU A 222 33.33 -14.27 22.20
CA GLU A 222 34.69 -13.90 22.61
C GLU A 222 35.07 -14.59 23.93
N GLN A 223 34.13 -14.68 24.88
CA GLN A 223 34.35 -15.39 26.13
C GLN A 223 34.54 -16.90 25.89
N LYS A 224 33.67 -17.52 25.08
CA LYS A 224 33.80 -18.95 24.72
C LYS A 224 35.10 -19.24 23.97
N LEU A 225 35.54 -18.33 23.11
CA LEU A 225 36.81 -18.42 22.40
C LEU A 225 38.01 -18.30 23.35
N ALA A 226 37.93 -17.40 24.34
CA ALA A 226 38.97 -17.23 25.35
C ALA A 226 39.09 -18.47 26.27
N GLU A 227 37.97 -19.08 26.63
CA GLU A 227 37.93 -20.32 27.41
C GLU A 227 38.51 -21.51 26.61
N ALA A 228 38.14 -21.64 25.33
CA ALA A 228 38.67 -22.69 24.45
C ALA A 228 40.17 -22.53 24.17
N ARG A 229 40.69 -21.29 24.12
CA ARG A 229 42.15 -21.06 24.01
C ARG A 229 42.88 -21.50 25.26
N ARG A 230 42.33 -21.22 26.44
CA ARG A 230 42.93 -21.63 27.73
C ARG A 230 42.95 -23.15 27.88
N SER A 231 41.89 -23.85 27.48
CA SER A 231 41.86 -25.32 27.55
C SER A 231 42.94 -25.95 26.68
N LEU A 232 43.15 -25.45 25.45
CA LEU A 232 44.20 -25.91 24.53
C LEU A 232 45.62 -25.65 25.04
N GLU A 233 45.85 -24.56 25.77
CA GLU A 233 47.16 -24.27 26.37
C GLU A 233 47.50 -25.20 27.54
N THR A 234 46.50 -25.61 28.32
CA THR A 234 46.67 -26.64 29.37
C THR A 234 46.95 -28.04 28.82
N GLU A 235 46.40 -28.38 27.64
CA GLU A 235 46.58 -29.69 27.02
C GLU A 235 47.93 -29.84 26.29
N ARG A 236 48.65 -28.73 26.07
CA ARG A 236 49.97 -28.69 25.40
C ARG A 236 51.16 -28.74 26.37
N ARG A 237 50.92 -28.78 27.68
CA ARG A 237 51.94 -28.94 28.73
C ARG A 237 51.93 -30.37 29.27
#